data_AF-A0A8T5NV78-F1
#
_entry.id   AF-A0A8T5NV78-F1
#
_cell.length_a   1.000
_cell.length_b   1.000
_cell.length_c   1.000
_cell.angle_alpha   90.00
_cell.angle_beta   90.00
_cell.angle_gamma   90.00
#
_symmetry.space_group_name_H-M   'P 1'
#
loop_
_entity.id
_entity.type
_entity.pdbx_description
1 polymer ?
#
loop_
_entity_poly.entity_id
_entity_poly.type
_entity_poly.pdbx_seq_one_letter_code
_entity_poly.pdbx_strand_id
1 'polypeptide(L)'
;MVIGPDELAKKIVESESKRIRQLENKIDEELERKFDRYCLVTLDSNIFTGCKQFTIEALLSKYSNEGWKIEHVSNQRDGDYYKFTVKE
;
A
#
# COMPACT_ATOMS: atom_id res chain seq x y z
N MET A 1 4.36 33.06 -15.54
CA MET A 1 4.06 31.65 -15.87
C MET A 1 2.88 31.22 -15.01
N VAL A 2 1.69 31.21 -15.60
CA VAL A 2 0.47 30.75 -14.92
C VAL A 2 0.41 29.25 -15.16
N ILE A 3 0.64 28.45 -14.14
CA ILE A 3 0.54 26.99 -14.26
C ILE A 3 -0.94 26.69 -14.54
N GLY A 4 -1.23 26.18 -15.73
CA GLY A 4 -2.60 25.88 -16.13
C GLY A 4 -3.20 24.77 -15.26
N PRO A 5 -4.53 24.71 -15.11
CA PRO A 5 -5.21 23.66 -14.34
C PRO A 5 -4.85 22.24 -14.84
N ASP A 6 -4.53 22.10 -16.14
CA ASP A 6 -4.04 20.86 -16.76
C ASP A 6 -2.64 20.44 -16.30
N GLU A 7 -1.71 21.39 -16.11
CA GLU A 7 -0.37 21.10 -15.58
C GLU A 7 -0.41 20.76 -14.09
N LEU A 8 -1.32 21.39 -13.34
CA LEU A 8 -1.60 21.03 -11.95
C LEU A 8 -2.17 19.62 -11.87
N ALA A 9 -3.16 19.28 -12.71
CA ALA A 9 -3.74 17.95 -12.76
C ALA A 9 -2.69 16.89 -13.12
N LYS A 10 -1.85 17.13 -14.15
CA LYS A 10 -0.74 16.23 -14.49
C LYS A 10 0.26 16.06 -13.36
N LYS A 11 0.71 17.14 -12.71
CA LYS A 11 1.64 17.05 -11.58
C LYS A 11 1.05 16.33 -10.37
N ILE A 12 -0.24 16.50 -10.12
CA ILE A 12 -0.97 15.79 -9.07
C ILE A 12 -1.02 14.30 -9.41
N VAL A 13 -1.44 13.95 -10.62
CA VAL A 13 -1.51 12.55 -11.09
C VAL A 13 -0.14 11.89 -11.08
N GLU A 14 0.91 12.58 -11.53
CA GLU A 14 2.28 12.06 -11.60
C GLU A 14 2.90 11.92 -10.20
N SER A 15 2.62 12.85 -9.29
CA SER A 15 3.02 12.76 -7.88
C SER A 15 2.30 11.63 -7.15
N GLU A 16 1.00 11.44 -7.39
CA GLU A 16 0.24 10.32 -6.83
C GLU A 16 0.69 8.98 -7.41
N SER A 17 0.96 8.90 -8.72
CA SER A 17 1.46 7.69 -9.38
C SER A 17 2.84 7.28 -8.87
N LYS A 18 3.73 8.25 -8.62
CA LYS A 18 5.06 7.98 -8.04
C LYS A 18 4.97 7.49 -6.60
N ARG A 19 4.03 8.03 -5.81
CA ARG A 19 3.74 7.56 -4.45
C ARG A 19 3.17 6.14 -4.45
N ILE A 20 2.27 5.83 -5.37
CA ILE A 20 1.71 4.49 -5.56
C ILE A 20 2.82 3.48 -5.84
N ARG A 21 3.70 3.76 -6.82
CA ARG A 21 4.83 2.88 -7.14
C ARG A 21 5.81 2.71 -5.98
N GLN A 22 6.05 3.77 -5.20
CA GLN A 22 6.89 3.67 -4.01
C GLN A 22 6.24 2.82 -2.92
N LEU A 23 4.92 2.90 -2.77
CA LEU A 23 4.17 2.03 -1.88
C LEU A 23 4.22 0.58 -2.35
N GLU A 24 3.96 0.33 -3.63
CA GLU A 24 4.05 -1.02 -4.21
C GLU A 24 5.42 -1.62 -3.96
N ASN A 25 6.50 -0.91 -4.29
CA ASN A 25 7.85 -1.41 -4.01
C ASN A 25 8.10 -1.67 -2.52
N LYS A 26 7.63 -0.80 -1.61
CA LYS A 26 7.79 -1.05 -0.17
C LYS A 26 7.02 -2.28 0.29
N ILE A 27 5.80 -2.47 -0.22
CA ILE A 27 4.99 -3.65 0.07
C ILE A 27 5.71 -4.89 -0.48
N ASP A 28 6.20 -4.85 -1.72
CA ASP A 28 6.95 -5.93 -2.34
C ASP A 28 8.22 -6.27 -1.56
N GLU A 29 9.04 -5.28 -1.20
CA GLU A 29 10.26 -5.48 -0.41
C GLU A 29 9.96 -6.08 0.97
N GLU A 30 8.90 -5.61 1.64
CA GLU A 30 8.49 -6.15 2.94
C GLU A 30 7.88 -7.55 2.80
N LEU A 31 7.14 -7.82 1.72
CA LEU A 31 6.67 -9.14 1.37
C LEU A 31 7.88 -10.04 1.15
N GLU A 32 8.80 -9.74 0.23
CA GLU A 32 10.02 -10.54 -0.03
C GLU A 32 10.87 -10.75 1.22
N ARG A 33 11.04 -9.73 2.08
CA ARG A 33 11.80 -9.86 3.32
C ARG A 33 11.13 -10.72 4.38
N LYS A 34 9.81 -10.60 4.54
CA LYS A 34 9.04 -11.26 5.60
C LYS A 34 8.34 -12.53 5.13
N PHE A 35 8.39 -12.84 3.84
CA PHE A 35 7.92 -14.09 3.26
C PHE A 35 8.87 -15.23 3.65
N ASP A 36 8.99 -15.48 4.94
CA ASP A 36 9.79 -16.55 5.51
C ASP A 36 8.83 -17.60 6.07
N ARG A 37 8.84 -18.79 5.43
CA ARG A 37 8.25 -20.10 5.80
C ARG A 37 6.79 -20.19 6.31
N TYR A 38 6.15 -19.09 6.71
CA TYR A 38 4.86 -19.01 7.38
C TYR A 38 3.79 -18.27 6.56
N CYS A 39 4.12 -17.84 5.34
CA CYS A 39 3.17 -17.20 4.39
C CYS A 39 2.38 -16.03 5.00
N LEU A 40 2.95 -15.32 5.98
CA LEU A 40 2.30 -14.28 6.77
C LEU A 40 3.22 -13.07 6.88
N VAL A 41 2.77 -11.93 6.37
CA VAL A 41 3.51 -10.67 6.36
C VAL A 41 2.66 -9.60 7.03
N THR A 42 3.24 -8.87 7.98
CA THR A 42 2.59 -7.73 8.62
C THR A 42 3.24 -6.43 8.15
N LEU A 43 2.41 -5.53 7.63
CA LEU A 43 2.78 -4.20 7.17
C LEU A 43 2.17 -3.16 8.09
N ASP A 44 3.01 -2.30 8.65
CA ASP A 44 2.55 -1.22 9.50
C ASP A 44 1.68 -0.22 8.71
N SER A 45 0.56 0.23 9.26
CA SER A 45 -0.31 1.18 8.56
C SER A 45 0.38 2.51 8.27
N ASN A 46 1.50 2.82 8.95
CA ASN A 46 2.30 4.00 8.65
C ASN A 46 2.92 3.98 7.26
N ILE A 47 3.08 2.82 6.60
CA ILE A 47 3.57 2.79 5.21
C ILE A 47 2.59 3.49 4.26
N PHE A 48 1.31 3.53 4.65
CA PHE A 48 0.24 4.18 3.93
C PHE A 48 0.00 5.63 4.41
N THR A 49 0.75 6.13 5.39
CA THR A 49 0.61 7.51 5.88
C THR A 49 0.90 8.50 4.76
N GLY A 50 -0.10 9.34 4.44
CA GLY A 50 -0.02 10.32 3.36
C GLY A 50 -0.49 9.80 2.00
N CYS A 51 -0.93 8.55 1.89
CA CYS A 51 -1.70 8.04 0.77
C CYS A 51 -3.20 8.25 1.00
N LYS A 52 -3.94 8.46 -0.10
CA LYS A 52 -5.39 8.54 -0.03
C LYS A 52 -5.98 7.15 0.19
N GLN A 53 -7.07 7.08 0.94
CA GLN A 53 -7.73 5.82 1.29
C GLN A 53 -8.09 4.98 0.05
N PHE A 54 -8.62 5.59 -1.01
CA PHE A 54 -8.92 4.87 -2.26
C PHE A 54 -7.69 4.20 -2.88
N THR A 55 -6.51 4.81 -2.72
CA THR A 55 -5.24 4.30 -3.27
C THR A 55 -4.80 3.07 -2.51
N ILE A 56 -4.92 3.13 -1.18
CA ILE A 56 -4.68 2.00 -0.28
C ILE A 56 -5.61 0.87 -0.68
N GLU A 57 -6.92 1.12 -0.77
CA GLU A 57 -7.91 0.11 -1.15
C GLU A 57 -7.64 -0.49 -2.54
N ALA A 58 -7.25 0.31 -3.53
CA ALA A 58 -6.88 -0.19 -4.85
C ALA A 58 -5.66 -1.14 -4.81
N LEU A 59 -4.64 -0.78 -4.02
CA LEU A 59 -3.46 -1.63 -3.81
C LEU A 59 -3.80 -2.91 -3.09
N LEU A 60 -4.52 -2.83 -1.97
CA LEU A 60 -4.96 -4.02 -1.23
C LEU A 60 -5.85 -4.92 -2.11
N SER A 61 -6.72 -4.33 -2.93
CA SER A 61 -7.55 -5.08 -3.87
C SER A 61 -6.71 -5.82 -4.91
N LYS A 62 -5.65 -5.19 -5.44
CA LYS A 62 -4.69 -5.81 -6.36
C LYS A 62 -4.03 -7.04 -5.72
N TYR A 63 -3.40 -6.88 -4.55
CA TYR A 63 -2.77 -7.99 -3.84
C TYR A 63 -3.79 -9.08 -3.46
N SER A 64 -5.02 -8.71 -3.10
CA SER A 64 -6.10 -9.67 -2.82
C SER A 64 -6.47 -10.52 -4.04
N ASN A 65 -6.38 -9.94 -5.24
CA ASN A 65 -6.60 -10.61 -6.52
C ASN A 65 -5.41 -11.47 -6.94
N GLU A 66 -4.18 -11.07 -6.58
CA GLU A 66 -2.95 -11.85 -6.77
C GLU A 66 -2.83 -13.08 -5.84
N GLY A 67 -3.83 -13.33 -5.00
CA GLY A 67 -3.88 -14.51 -4.13
C GLY A 67 -3.53 -14.23 -2.68
N TRP A 68 -3.41 -12.97 -2.28
CA TRP A 68 -3.23 -12.62 -0.88
C TRP A 68 -4.58 -12.46 -0.16
N LYS A 69 -4.58 -12.71 1.14
CA LYS A 69 -5.64 -12.43 2.09
C LYS A 69 -5.13 -11.31 2.98
N ILE A 70 -5.84 -10.18 2.96
CA ILE A 70 -5.41 -8.97 3.64
C ILE A 70 -6.40 -8.68 4.76
N GLU A 71 -5.91 -8.60 5.99
CA GLU A 71 -6.71 -8.29 7.17
C GLU A 71 -6.15 -7.06 7.85
N HIS A 72 -6.99 -6.03 8.05
CA HIS A 72 -6.62 -4.86 8.81
C HIS A 72 -6.79 -5.15 10.31
N VAL A 73 -5.70 -5.05 11.07
CA VAL A 73 -5.69 -5.24 12.51
C VAL A 73 -5.38 -3.91 13.16
N SER A 74 -6.39 -3.33 13.79
CA SER A 74 -6.21 -2.14 14.62
C SER A 74 -5.84 -2.57 16.03
N ASN A 75 -4.59 -2.33 16.44
CA ASN A 75 -4.16 -2.60 17.81
C ASN A 75 -3.85 -1.28 18.52
N GLN A 76 -4.66 -0.92 19.53
CA GLN A 76 -4.48 0.32 20.31
C GLN A 76 -3.10 0.45 20.98
N ARG A 77 -2.35 -0.65 21.10
CA ARG A 77 -1.08 -0.69 21.82
C ARG A 77 0.15 -0.65 20.91
N ASP A 78 0.04 -1.23 19.71
CA ASP A 78 1.15 -1.40 18.76
C ASP A 78 0.98 -0.53 17.50
N GLY A 79 -0.23 0.01 17.29
CA GLY A 79 -0.61 0.69 16.06
C GLY A 79 -1.46 -0.20 15.14
N ASP A 80 -2.07 0.44 14.15
CA ASP A 80 -2.77 -0.24 13.08
C ASP A 80 -1.76 -0.91 12.13
N TYR A 81 -2.03 -2.15 11.72
CA TYR A 81 -1.24 -2.85 10.72
C TYR A 81 -2.11 -3.71 9.81
N TYR A 82 -1.62 -3.98 8.60
CA TYR A 82 -2.23 -4.86 7.62
C TYR A 82 -1.49 -6.20 7.60
N LYS A 83 -2.25 -7.28 7.75
CA LYS A 83 -1.74 -8.64 7.70
C LYS A 83 -2.04 -9.25 6.33
N PHE A 84 -1.00 -9.54 5.57
CA PHE A 84 -1.03 -10.23 4.30
C PHE A 84 -0.73 -11.71 4.55
N THR A 85 -1.64 -12.58 4.15
CA THR A 85 -1.49 -14.03 4.26
C THR A 85 -1.75 -14.65 2.90
N VAL A 86 -1.06 -15.71 2.48
CA VAL A 86 -1.39 -16.36 1.20
C VAL A 86 -2.76 -17.05 1.32
N LYS A 87 -3.64 -16.89 0.33
CA LYS A 87 -4.85 -17.71 0.21
C LYS A 87 -4.42 -19.12 -0.21
N GLU A 88 -4.59 -20.08 0.70
CA GLU A 88 -4.51 -21.52 0.37
C GLU A 88 -5.58 -21.93 -0.66
#